data_AF-A0A238J4B1-F1
#
_entry.id   AF-A0A238J4B1-F1
#
_cell.length_a   1.000
_cell.length_b   1.000
_cell.length_c   1.000
_cell.angle_alpha   90.00
_cell.angle_beta   90.00
_cell.angle_gamma   90.00
#
_symmetry.space_group_name_H-M   'P 1'
#
loop_
_entity.id
_entity.type
_entity.pdbx_description
1 polymer ?
#
loop_
_entity_poly.entity_id
_entity_poly.type
_entity_poly.pdbx_seq_one_letter_code
_entity_poly.pdbx_strand_id
1 'polypeptide(L)'
;MKRHLIAGTFLSIMMSSPATADWNFSGPPNANAFIQNGNMTLELQCDRVRFAPAGYEDAEDIVSKQGLSFRFMKNGSTEVGAFQAGSINSEISIADNYPVEVRFFDRGDFEFVLDQIAKNAVLNLSMVDQDITYGIFTLKGSSAAVRSLRTACNSGTSASQSPSVEVPEGIVYCGGGAVQRVIEYAIVGEPGDQWDAIVTVNGETVRAMTSYSFFGNSQTPAGFQVALLGEDRSEFLVFSDGARNWIELGDYTYDQCN
;
A
#
# COMPACT_ATOMS: atom_id res chain seq x y z
N MET A 1 9.86 13.06 -79.89
CA MET A 1 9.06 11.97 -79.31
C MET A 1 8.66 12.37 -77.89
N LYS A 2 7.35 12.39 -77.62
CA LYS A 2 6.72 12.74 -76.33
C LYS A 2 7.11 11.74 -75.24
N ARG A 3 7.43 12.22 -74.03
CA ARG A 3 7.28 11.43 -72.79
C ARG A 3 6.66 12.29 -71.69
N HIS A 4 5.47 11.86 -71.29
CA HIS A 4 4.61 12.35 -70.21
C HIS A 4 5.24 12.02 -68.84
N LEU A 5 5.25 12.97 -67.90
CA LEU A 5 4.42 13.02 -66.68
C LEU A 5 4.28 11.70 -65.91
N ILE A 6 4.69 11.70 -64.62
CA ILE A 6 3.86 11.52 -63.42
C ILE A 6 4.80 11.68 -62.21
N ALA A 7 4.66 12.79 -61.48
CA ALA A 7 5.23 12.96 -60.15
C ALA A 7 4.14 12.60 -59.15
N GLY A 8 4.26 11.44 -58.52
CA GLY A 8 3.37 11.01 -57.43
C GLY A 8 3.98 11.41 -56.09
N THR A 9 3.49 12.49 -55.50
CA THR A 9 3.82 12.85 -54.11
C THR A 9 2.90 12.06 -53.18
N PHE A 10 3.42 10.98 -52.60
CA PHE A 10 2.78 10.32 -51.47
C PHE A 10 2.88 11.22 -50.24
N LEU A 11 1.77 11.86 -49.87
CA LEU A 11 1.63 12.59 -48.62
C LEU A 11 1.36 11.59 -47.50
N SER A 12 2.43 11.19 -46.81
CA SER A 12 2.37 10.34 -45.61
C SER A 12 1.80 11.16 -44.45
N ILE A 13 0.50 11.07 -44.21
CA ILE A 13 -0.13 11.59 -42.99
C ILE A 13 0.31 10.66 -41.85
N MET A 14 1.33 11.07 -41.10
CA MET A 14 1.65 10.43 -39.82
C MET A 14 0.50 10.73 -38.86
N MET A 15 -0.35 9.73 -38.63
CA MET A 15 -1.29 9.76 -37.51
C MET A 15 -0.48 9.58 -36.23
N SER A 16 -0.09 10.69 -35.61
CA SER A 16 0.28 10.72 -34.21
C SER A 16 -1.00 10.51 -33.41
N SER A 17 -1.29 9.24 -33.08
CA SER A 17 -2.29 8.93 -32.07
C SER A 17 -1.93 9.71 -30.80
N PRO A 18 -2.88 10.41 -30.14
CA PRO A 18 -2.61 10.96 -28.82
C PRO A 18 -2.20 9.79 -27.93
N ALA A 19 -1.00 9.85 -27.35
CA ALA A 19 -0.60 8.90 -26.34
C ALA A 19 -1.58 9.07 -25.17
N THR A 20 -2.46 8.10 -24.97
CA THR A 20 -3.27 8.05 -23.76
C THR A 20 -2.34 7.80 -22.60
N ALA A 21 -2.37 8.71 -21.61
CA ALA A 21 -1.65 8.49 -20.36
C ALA A 21 -2.37 7.35 -19.62
N ASP A 22 -1.80 6.15 -19.72
CA ASP A 22 -2.33 4.94 -19.11
C ASP A 22 -1.51 4.59 -17.85
N TRP A 23 -2.19 4.04 -16.86
CA TRP A 23 -1.55 3.53 -15.66
C TRP A 23 -0.82 2.22 -15.96
N ASN A 24 0.42 2.13 -15.50
CA ASN A 24 1.28 0.98 -15.62
C ASN A 24 1.62 0.44 -14.22
N PHE A 25 2.01 -0.83 -14.18
CA PHE A 25 2.45 -1.49 -12.96
C PHE A 25 3.68 -2.34 -13.25
N SER A 26 4.71 -2.19 -12.41
CA SER A 26 5.89 -3.04 -12.38
C SER A 26 5.85 -3.89 -11.11
N GLY A 27 6.03 -5.20 -11.25
CA GLY A 27 6.06 -6.12 -10.13
C GLY A 27 7.39 -6.12 -9.35
N PRO A 28 7.57 -7.08 -8.42
CA PRO A 28 8.80 -7.24 -7.63
C PRO A 28 10.08 -7.32 -8.49
N PRO A 29 11.25 -6.93 -7.95
CA PRO A 29 11.51 -6.64 -6.53
C PRO A 29 11.14 -5.23 -6.09
N ASN A 30 11.05 -4.26 -7.01
CA ASN A 30 10.70 -2.88 -6.71
C ASN A 30 9.32 -2.58 -7.31
N ALA A 31 8.28 -2.97 -6.58
CA ALA A 31 6.91 -2.81 -7.06
C ALA A 31 6.54 -1.33 -7.16
N ASN A 32 6.04 -0.92 -8.32
CA ASN A 32 5.54 0.43 -8.51
C ASN A 32 4.33 0.48 -9.45
N ALA A 33 3.45 1.45 -9.23
CA ALA A 33 2.37 1.80 -10.14
C ALA A 33 2.58 3.24 -10.59
N PHE A 34 2.57 3.51 -11.89
CA PHE A 34 2.94 4.82 -12.40
C PHE A 34 2.12 5.25 -13.61
N ILE A 35 2.11 6.56 -13.82
CA ILE A 35 1.55 7.20 -15.00
C ILE A 35 2.46 8.32 -15.47
N GLN A 36 2.58 8.49 -16.78
CA GLN A 36 3.32 9.59 -17.39
C GLN A 36 2.35 10.53 -18.11
N ASN A 37 2.53 11.83 -17.91
CA ASN A 37 1.78 12.87 -18.61
C ASN A 37 2.77 13.90 -19.16
N GLY A 38 3.07 13.80 -20.45
CA GLY A 38 4.13 14.62 -21.07
C GLY A 38 5.50 14.29 -20.47
N ASN A 39 6.17 15.29 -19.92
CA ASN A 39 7.46 15.16 -19.23
C ASN A 39 7.34 14.88 -17.72
N MET A 40 6.12 14.78 -17.19
CA MET A 40 5.89 14.52 -15.78
C MET A 40 5.58 13.05 -15.53
N THR A 41 6.00 12.55 -14.37
CA THR A 41 5.69 11.18 -13.92
C THR A 41 5.14 11.22 -12.50
N LEU A 42 4.07 10.47 -12.26
CA LEU A 42 3.60 10.12 -10.92
C LEU A 42 3.82 8.62 -10.73
N GLU A 43 4.52 8.27 -9.67
CA GLU A 43 4.84 6.90 -9.29
C GLU A 43 4.42 6.65 -7.85
N LEU A 44 3.76 5.53 -7.63
CA LEU A 44 3.32 5.02 -6.35
C LEU A 44 4.17 3.79 -6.04
N GLN A 45 4.81 3.78 -4.88
CA GLN A 45 5.53 2.62 -4.34
C GLN A 45 4.86 2.16 -3.05
N CYS A 46 5.46 1.22 -2.32
CA CYS A 46 4.80 0.61 -1.16
C CYS A 46 4.63 1.53 0.06
N ASP A 47 5.45 2.58 0.16
CA ASP A 47 5.51 3.47 1.31
C ASP A 47 5.64 4.95 0.93
N ARG A 48 5.61 5.27 -0.37
CA ARG A 48 5.90 6.62 -0.86
C ARG A 48 5.25 6.91 -2.20
N VAL A 49 5.10 8.20 -2.46
CA VAL A 49 4.80 8.74 -3.79
C VAL A 49 6.06 9.40 -4.32
N ARG A 50 6.39 9.15 -5.58
CA ARG A 50 7.42 9.87 -6.33
C ARG A 50 6.76 10.68 -7.44
N PHE A 51 7.09 11.95 -7.51
CA PHE A 51 6.59 12.88 -8.49
C PHE A 51 7.76 13.56 -9.19
N ALA A 52 7.88 13.37 -10.49
CA ALA A 52 8.78 14.12 -11.34
C ALA A 52 8.02 15.31 -11.95
N PRO A 53 8.21 16.55 -11.45
CA PRO A 53 7.64 17.75 -12.07
C PRO A 53 8.29 18.05 -13.43
N ALA A 54 7.74 19.03 -14.13
CA ALA A 54 8.24 19.41 -15.45
C ALA A 54 9.66 20.00 -15.41
N GLY A 55 9.99 20.73 -14.35
CA GLY A 55 11.29 21.37 -14.13
C GLY A 55 11.89 21.00 -12.78
N TYR A 56 13.21 21.08 -12.67
CA TYR A 56 13.92 20.81 -11.41
C TYR A 56 13.66 21.92 -10.37
N GLU A 57 13.44 23.15 -10.83
CA GLU A 57 13.05 24.30 -10.02
C GLU A 57 11.75 24.06 -9.23
N ASP A 58 10.79 23.33 -9.80
CA ASP A 58 9.56 22.96 -9.11
C ASP A 58 9.84 21.96 -7.98
N ALA A 59 10.77 21.02 -8.21
CA ALA A 59 11.18 20.06 -7.18
C ALA A 59 11.89 20.77 -6.01
N GLU A 60 12.79 21.71 -6.30
CA GLU A 60 13.43 22.55 -5.28
C GLU A 60 12.41 23.40 -4.51
N ASP A 61 11.44 23.99 -5.20
CA ASP A 61 10.37 24.77 -4.57
C ASP A 61 9.54 23.92 -3.59
N ILE A 62 9.10 22.74 -4.03
CA ILE A 62 8.33 21.80 -3.20
C ILE A 62 9.11 21.39 -1.94
N VAL A 63 10.38 20.99 -2.10
CA VAL A 63 11.22 20.53 -0.98
C VAL A 63 11.59 21.69 -0.05
N SER A 64 11.88 22.88 -0.58
CA SER A 64 12.21 24.05 0.25
C SER A 64 11.03 24.49 1.14
N LYS A 65 9.81 24.32 0.65
CA LYS A 65 8.57 24.66 1.37
C LYS A 65 8.11 23.55 2.31
N GLN A 66 8.62 22.32 2.15
CA GLN A 66 8.18 21.15 2.90
C GLN A 66 6.66 21.01 2.90
N GLY A 67 6.03 21.25 1.74
CA GLY A 67 4.59 21.29 1.59
C GLY A 67 4.13 20.91 0.19
N LEU A 68 3.32 19.86 0.08
CA LEU A 68 2.67 19.44 -1.16
C LEU A 68 1.20 19.07 -0.90
N SER A 69 0.30 19.64 -1.68
CA SER A 69 -1.14 19.37 -1.64
C SER A 69 -1.52 18.37 -2.72
N PHE A 70 -2.11 17.25 -2.30
CA PHE A 70 -2.72 16.25 -3.19
C PHE A 70 -4.21 16.58 -3.31
N ARG A 71 -4.62 17.26 -4.37
CA ARG A 71 -6.02 17.68 -4.58
C ARG A 71 -6.73 16.71 -5.52
N PHE A 72 -7.83 16.12 -5.06
CA PHE A 72 -8.54 15.07 -5.77
C PHE A 72 -9.83 15.60 -6.41
N MET A 73 -10.01 15.32 -7.69
CA MET A 73 -11.14 15.82 -8.48
C MET A 73 -11.98 14.65 -9.00
N LYS A 74 -13.30 14.65 -8.74
CA LYS A 74 -14.19 13.54 -9.12
C LYS A 74 -14.48 13.43 -10.63
N ASN A 75 -14.42 14.55 -11.35
CA ASN A 75 -14.80 14.66 -12.76
C ASN A 75 -13.86 15.59 -13.55
N GLY A 76 -12.62 15.76 -13.04
CA GLY A 76 -11.61 16.64 -13.63
C GLY A 76 -11.75 18.12 -13.29
N SER A 77 -12.88 18.57 -12.73
CA SER A 77 -13.10 19.99 -12.40
C SER A 77 -13.63 20.24 -11.00
N THR A 78 -14.29 19.27 -10.37
CA THR A 78 -14.86 19.42 -9.02
C THR A 78 -13.98 18.73 -7.99
N GLU A 79 -13.37 19.53 -7.12
CA GLU A 79 -12.59 19.02 -5.99
C GLU A 79 -13.51 18.34 -4.98
N VAL A 80 -13.11 17.16 -4.51
CA VAL A 80 -13.84 16.40 -3.48
C VAL A 80 -13.04 16.20 -2.20
N GLY A 81 -11.77 16.58 -2.20
CA GLY A 81 -10.91 16.57 -1.03
C GLY A 81 -9.47 16.86 -1.40
N ALA A 82 -8.67 17.12 -0.38
CA ALA A 82 -7.23 17.26 -0.51
C ALA A 82 -6.52 16.61 0.67
N PHE A 83 -5.29 16.14 0.44
CA PHE A 83 -4.37 15.72 1.49
C PHE A 83 -3.17 16.69 1.50
N GLN A 84 -2.85 17.23 2.66
CA GLN A 84 -1.70 18.12 2.82
C GLN A 84 -0.52 17.32 3.37
N ALA A 85 0.49 17.10 2.54
CA ALA A 85 1.75 16.51 2.94
C ALA A 85 2.71 17.63 3.36
N GLY A 86 3.31 17.48 4.53
CA GLY A 86 4.39 18.34 5.01
C GLY A 86 5.13 17.71 6.17
N SER A 87 6.02 18.48 6.81
CA SER A 87 6.95 17.98 7.84
C SER A 87 6.30 17.34 9.08
N ILE A 88 4.99 17.48 9.26
CA ILE A 88 4.24 16.88 10.36
C ILE A 88 3.86 15.42 10.07
N ASN A 89 3.57 15.07 8.82
CA ASN A 89 3.03 13.76 8.43
C ASN A 89 3.82 13.07 7.31
N SER A 90 4.84 13.73 6.78
CA SER A 90 5.66 13.20 5.70
C SER A 90 7.07 13.80 5.69
N GLU A 91 8.00 13.06 5.11
CA GLU A 91 9.28 13.58 4.65
C GLU A 91 9.18 13.86 3.16
N ILE A 92 9.54 15.08 2.76
CA ILE A 92 9.56 15.52 1.37
C ILE A 92 11.01 15.81 0.99
N SER A 93 11.54 15.06 0.02
CA SER A 93 12.94 15.17 -0.41
C SER A 93 13.08 15.01 -1.92
N ILE A 94 14.25 15.36 -2.48
CA ILE A 94 14.60 15.00 -3.86
C ILE A 94 15.32 13.67 -3.83
N ALA A 95 14.76 12.66 -4.49
CA ALA A 95 15.39 11.35 -4.69
C ALA A 95 16.02 11.28 -6.08
N ASP A 96 17.02 10.40 -6.26
CA ASP A 96 17.59 10.01 -7.56
C ASP A 96 17.93 11.20 -8.50
N ASN A 97 18.31 12.33 -7.90
CA ASN A 97 18.69 13.57 -8.58
C ASN A 97 17.58 14.25 -9.42
N TYR A 98 16.29 13.92 -9.23
CA TYR A 98 15.21 14.58 -9.97
C TYR A 98 13.79 14.48 -9.35
N PRO A 99 13.22 13.28 -9.07
CA PRO A 99 11.87 13.20 -8.51
C PRO A 99 11.78 13.72 -7.07
N VAL A 100 10.70 14.43 -6.78
CA VAL A 100 10.25 14.67 -5.41
C VAL A 100 9.71 13.35 -4.86
N GLU A 101 10.22 12.94 -3.72
CA GLU A 101 9.75 11.81 -2.96
C GLU A 101 8.98 12.31 -1.74
N VAL A 102 7.75 11.83 -1.59
CA VAL A 102 6.90 12.05 -0.41
C VAL A 102 6.76 10.71 0.29
N ARG A 103 7.45 10.57 1.42
CA ARG A 103 7.38 9.39 2.30
C ARG A 103 6.50 9.73 3.49
N PHE A 104 5.38 9.01 3.63
CA PHE A 104 4.40 9.27 4.69
C PHE A 104 4.88 8.62 6.00
N PHE A 105 4.68 9.30 7.13
CA PHE A 105 5.04 8.76 8.44
C PHE A 105 4.00 7.75 8.94
N ASP A 106 2.74 7.97 8.59
CA ASP A 106 1.65 7.07 8.91
C ASP A 106 1.18 6.30 7.67
N ARG A 107 0.93 5.00 7.84
CA ARG A 107 0.45 4.15 6.74
C ARG A 107 -1.01 4.45 6.38
N GLY A 108 -1.85 4.83 7.34
CA GLY A 108 -3.23 5.24 7.08
C GLY A 108 -3.30 6.48 6.18
N ASP A 109 -2.40 7.44 6.37
CA ASP A 109 -2.27 8.61 5.50
C ASP A 109 -1.92 8.22 4.06
N PHE A 110 -0.94 7.31 3.89
CA PHE A 110 -0.58 6.81 2.56
C PHE A 110 -1.73 6.02 1.91
N GLU A 111 -2.39 5.14 2.67
CA GLU A 111 -3.53 4.36 2.20
C GLU A 111 -4.71 5.25 1.82
N PHE A 112 -4.95 6.34 2.54
CA PHE A 112 -5.94 7.35 2.18
C PHE A 112 -5.60 7.96 0.81
N VAL A 113 -4.34 8.37 0.59
CA VAL A 113 -3.90 8.92 -0.70
C VAL A 113 -4.09 7.91 -1.82
N LEU A 114 -3.70 6.63 -1.63
CA LEU A 114 -3.92 5.56 -2.61
C LEU A 114 -5.41 5.35 -2.92
N ASP A 115 -6.26 5.36 -1.88
CA ASP A 115 -7.70 5.22 -2.02
C ASP A 115 -8.31 6.37 -2.82
N GLN A 116 -7.88 7.61 -2.56
CA GLN A 116 -8.34 8.76 -3.33
C GLN A 116 -7.85 8.72 -4.77
N ILE A 117 -6.60 8.28 -5.01
CA ILE A 117 -6.07 8.07 -6.36
C ILE A 117 -6.87 7.01 -7.12
N ALA A 118 -7.27 5.92 -6.46
CA ALA A 118 -8.06 4.84 -7.07
C ALA A 118 -9.51 5.22 -7.37
N LYS A 119 -10.09 6.18 -6.64
CA LYS A 119 -11.52 6.53 -6.71
C LYS A 119 -11.83 7.75 -7.59
N ASN A 120 -10.87 8.66 -7.75
CA ASN A 120 -11.10 9.96 -8.41
C ASN A 120 -10.67 9.96 -9.87
N ALA A 121 -10.99 11.05 -10.59
CA ALA A 121 -10.71 11.19 -12.01
C ALA A 121 -9.40 11.93 -12.30
N VAL A 122 -9.03 12.89 -11.45
CA VAL A 122 -7.81 13.69 -11.61
C VAL A 122 -7.16 13.94 -10.25
N LEU A 123 -5.82 13.87 -10.22
CA LEU A 123 -4.98 14.36 -9.14
C LEU A 123 -4.31 15.66 -9.62
N ASN A 124 -4.45 16.72 -8.84
CA ASN A 124 -3.65 17.93 -8.97
C ASN A 124 -2.67 18.00 -7.80
N LEU A 125 -1.38 17.96 -8.10
CA LEU A 125 -0.31 18.23 -7.16
C LEU A 125 -0.03 19.73 -7.16
N SER A 126 -0.31 20.39 -6.05
CA SER A 126 -0.18 21.84 -5.93
C SER A 126 0.59 22.23 -4.67
N MET A 127 0.98 23.48 -4.60
CA MET A 127 1.46 24.07 -3.36
C MET A 127 0.34 24.06 -2.31
N VAL A 128 0.75 23.95 -1.04
CA VAL A 128 -0.17 24.06 0.11
C VAL A 128 -0.75 25.47 0.17
N ASP A 129 -2.06 25.57 0.44
CA ASP A 129 -2.82 26.82 0.61
C ASP A 129 -2.75 27.81 -0.58
N GLN A 130 -2.30 27.37 -1.75
CA GLN A 130 -2.17 28.21 -2.95
C GLN A 130 -2.60 27.46 -4.22
N ASP A 131 -3.05 28.19 -5.23
CA ASP A 131 -3.47 27.63 -6.52
C ASP A 131 -2.31 27.40 -7.50
N ILE A 132 -1.08 27.25 -6.98
CA ILE A 132 0.11 26.97 -7.79
C ILE A 132 0.20 25.48 -8.04
N THR A 133 0.00 25.06 -9.30
CA THR A 133 -0.01 23.67 -9.72
C THR A 133 1.38 23.25 -10.20
N TYR A 134 1.89 22.15 -9.64
CA TYR A 134 3.14 21.53 -10.08
C TYR A 134 2.89 20.40 -11.10
N GLY A 135 1.75 19.72 -11.01
CA GLY A 135 1.41 18.65 -11.97
C GLY A 135 -0.04 18.19 -11.90
N ILE A 136 -0.58 17.79 -13.05
CA ILE A 136 -1.95 17.25 -13.16
C ILE A 136 -1.88 15.87 -13.82
N PHE A 137 -2.51 14.88 -13.20
CA PHE A 137 -2.55 13.51 -13.67
C PHE A 137 -3.99 13.01 -13.81
N THR A 138 -4.28 12.35 -14.92
CA THR A 138 -5.50 11.54 -15.04
C THR A 138 -5.38 10.31 -14.15
N LEU A 139 -6.46 9.99 -13.46
CA LEU A 139 -6.57 8.83 -12.59
C LEU A 139 -7.40 7.71 -13.22
N LYS A 140 -7.81 7.89 -14.49
CA LYS A 140 -8.51 6.83 -15.22
C LYS A 140 -7.63 5.58 -15.31
N GLY A 141 -8.10 4.47 -14.74
CA GLY A 141 -7.39 3.19 -14.72
C GLY A 141 -6.49 2.98 -13.50
N SER A 142 -6.33 3.98 -12.63
CA SER A 142 -5.48 3.90 -11.42
C SER A 142 -5.92 2.78 -10.47
N SER A 143 -7.22 2.51 -10.35
CA SER A 143 -7.76 1.50 -9.43
C SER A 143 -7.19 0.09 -9.65
N ALA A 144 -6.93 -0.28 -10.91
CA ALA A 144 -6.30 -1.56 -11.23
C ALA A 144 -4.81 -1.57 -10.84
N ALA A 145 -4.10 -0.48 -11.13
CA ALA A 145 -2.68 -0.35 -10.82
C ALA A 145 -2.42 -0.27 -9.30
N VAL A 146 -3.23 0.49 -8.55
CA VAL A 146 -3.19 0.57 -7.08
C VAL A 146 -3.47 -0.81 -6.46
N ARG A 147 -4.42 -1.57 -7.01
CA ARG A 147 -4.67 -2.95 -6.53
C ARG A 147 -3.47 -3.85 -6.75
N SER A 148 -2.85 -3.81 -7.94
CA SER A 148 -1.64 -4.58 -8.23
C SER A 148 -0.48 -4.17 -7.33
N LEU A 149 -0.31 -2.87 -7.08
CA LEU A 149 0.68 -2.34 -6.16
C LEU A 149 0.47 -2.89 -4.74
N ARG A 150 -0.73 -2.78 -4.18
CA ARG A 150 -1.04 -3.32 -2.85
C ARG A 150 -0.74 -4.81 -2.75
N THR A 151 -1.16 -5.59 -3.75
CA THR A 151 -0.82 -7.02 -3.80
C THR A 151 0.69 -7.23 -3.77
N ALA A 152 1.45 -6.51 -4.58
CA ALA A 152 2.90 -6.71 -4.69
C ALA A 152 3.67 -6.20 -3.48
N CYS A 153 3.23 -5.11 -2.86
CA CYS A 153 3.78 -4.59 -1.60
C CYS A 153 3.55 -5.56 -0.44
N ASN A 154 2.42 -6.28 -0.48
CA ASN A 154 2.13 -7.34 0.47
C ASN A 154 2.82 -8.67 0.10
N SER A 155 3.29 -8.82 -1.14
CA SER A 155 4.02 -10.01 -1.64
C SER A 155 5.54 -9.83 -1.63
N GLY A 156 6.02 -8.60 -1.40
CA GLY A 156 7.42 -8.16 -1.55
C GLY A 156 8.32 -8.46 -0.36
N THR A 157 7.83 -9.06 0.71
CA THR A 157 8.63 -9.54 1.86
C THR A 157 9.40 -10.84 1.53
N SER A 158 9.90 -10.97 0.30
CA SER A 158 10.63 -12.15 -0.20
C SER A 158 11.65 -11.75 -1.25
N ALA A 159 12.66 -10.97 -0.85
CA ALA A 159 14.05 -11.15 -1.28
C ALA A 159 14.96 -10.12 -0.58
N SER A 160 15.87 -10.62 0.23
CA SER A 160 17.09 -9.92 0.67
C SER A 160 16.92 -8.73 1.62
N GLN A 161 16.58 -9.03 2.86
CA GLN A 161 17.27 -8.44 4.01
C GLN A 161 17.30 -9.51 5.10
N SER A 162 18.50 -9.90 5.53
CA SER A 162 18.66 -10.54 6.83
C SER A 162 17.95 -9.64 7.84
N PRO A 163 16.88 -10.10 8.51
CA PRO A 163 16.16 -9.20 9.39
C PRO A 163 17.10 -8.91 10.56
N SER A 164 17.35 -7.63 10.85
CA SER A 164 17.36 -7.26 12.26
C SER A 164 15.94 -7.50 12.72
N VAL A 165 15.71 -8.74 13.12
CA VAL A 165 14.57 -9.17 13.92
C VAL A 165 14.58 -8.22 15.11
N GLU A 166 13.70 -7.21 15.11
CA GLU A 166 13.18 -6.82 16.41
C GLU A 166 12.59 -8.10 16.96
N VAL A 167 13.19 -8.55 18.06
CA VAL A 167 12.84 -9.79 18.74
C VAL A 167 11.32 -9.80 18.88
N PRO A 168 10.62 -10.82 18.36
CA PRO A 168 9.20 -10.95 18.62
C PRO A 168 9.03 -10.89 20.13
N GLU A 169 8.31 -9.89 20.62
CA GLU A 169 7.99 -9.77 22.06
C GLU A 169 7.01 -10.89 22.49
N GLY A 170 6.66 -11.82 21.58
CA GLY A 170 5.68 -12.89 21.78
C GLY A 170 6.03 -14.22 21.10
N ILE A 171 5.17 -15.21 21.34
CA ILE A 171 5.28 -16.58 20.80
C ILE A 171 4.84 -16.58 19.33
N VAL A 172 5.63 -17.20 18.45
CA VAL A 172 5.40 -17.25 17.01
C VAL A 172 4.97 -18.64 16.59
N TYR A 173 3.92 -18.72 15.77
CA TYR A 173 3.40 -19.97 15.20
C TYR A 173 3.54 -19.96 13.68
N CYS A 174 4.08 -21.05 13.14
CA CYS A 174 4.33 -21.22 11.71
C CYS A 174 3.67 -22.51 11.21
N GLY A 175 3.22 -22.52 9.96
CA GLY A 175 2.70 -23.76 9.34
C GLY A 175 1.41 -23.55 8.58
N GLY A 176 0.46 -24.47 8.70
CA GLY A 176 -0.81 -24.44 7.97
C GLY A 176 -0.84 -25.25 6.66
N GLY A 177 0.12 -26.17 6.46
CA GLY A 177 0.12 -27.07 5.31
C GLY A 177 0.09 -26.33 3.96
N ALA A 178 -1.02 -26.43 3.23
CA ALA A 178 -1.23 -25.77 1.93
C ALA A 178 -1.33 -24.23 2.05
N VAL A 179 -1.54 -23.69 3.26
CA VAL A 179 -1.66 -22.25 3.49
C VAL A 179 -0.67 -21.82 4.57
N GLN A 180 0.54 -21.51 4.13
CA GLN A 180 1.63 -21.05 4.99
C GLN A 180 1.31 -19.68 5.59
N ARG A 181 1.33 -19.61 6.93
CA ARG A 181 1.21 -18.35 7.68
C ARG A 181 2.18 -18.32 8.84
N VAL A 182 2.58 -17.10 9.22
CA VAL A 182 3.23 -16.76 10.49
C VAL A 182 2.20 -16.04 11.34
N ILE A 183 1.95 -16.53 12.55
CA ILE A 183 0.96 -15.99 13.46
C ILE A 183 1.64 -15.64 14.77
N GLU A 184 1.43 -14.43 15.24
CA GLU A 184 1.91 -13.91 16.51
C GLU A 184 0.72 -13.37 17.29
N TYR A 185 0.75 -13.47 18.62
CA TYR A 185 -0.23 -12.79 19.44
C TYR A 185 0.39 -12.25 20.73
N ALA A 186 -0.20 -11.18 21.24
CA ALA A 186 0.13 -10.61 22.53
C ALA A 186 -1.15 -10.23 23.27
N ILE A 187 -1.17 -10.44 24.58
CA ILE A 187 -2.23 -9.93 25.46
C ILE A 187 -1.72 -8.58 25.96
N VAL A 188 -2.38 -7.50 25.55
CA VAL A 188 -1.89 -6.12 25.66
C VAL A 188 -2.80 -5.19 26.47
N GLY A 189 -4.02 -5.62 26.82
CA GLY A 189 -4.97 -4.85 27.62
C GLY A 189 -4.99 -5.23 29.10
N GLU A 190 -5.62 -4.40 29.93
CA GLU A 190 -5.90 -4.76 31.32
C GLU A 190 -7.09 -5.75 31.39
N PRO A 191 -7.14 -6.65 32.38
CA PRO A 191 -8.26 -7.58 32.54
C PRO A 191 -9.60 -6.84 32.65
N GLY A 192 -10.45 -6.96 31.62
CA GLY A 192 -11.77 -6.30 31.56
C GLY A 192 -11.97 -5.37 30.36
N ASP A 193 -10.91 -5.03 29.64
CA ASP A 193 -11.03 -4.36 28.34
C ASP A 193 -11.59 -5.31 27.28
N GLN A 194 -12.46 -4.77 26.40
CA GLN A 194 -13.09 -5.57 25.34
C GLN A 194 -12.07 -6.07 24.29
N TRP A 195 -10.95 -5.37 24.12
CA TRP A 195 -9.90 -5.68 23.15
C TRP A 195 -8.57 -5.79 23.88
N ASP A 196 -8.42 -6.88 24.63
CA ASP A 196 -7.29 -7.14 25.52
C ASP A 196 -6.14 -7.90 24.85
N ALA A 197 -6.27 -8.25 23.57
CA ALA A 197 -5.23 -8.91 22.79
C ALA A 197 -5.06 -8.30 21.39
N ILE A 198 -3.92 -8.61 20.78
CA ILE A 198 -3.64 -8.39 19.36
C ILE A 198 -3.16 -9.69 18.74
N VAL A 199 -3.57 -9.95 17.50
CA VAL A 199 -3.10 -11.07 16.69
C VAL A 199 -2.54 -10.53 15.39
N THR A 200 -1.33 -10.93 15.05
CA THR A 200 -0.65 -10.57 13.81
C THR A 200 -0.54 -11.81 12.94
N VAL A 201 -1.16 -11.80 11.76
CA VAL A 201 -1.07 -12.88 10.77
C VAL A 201 -0.34 -12.36 9.54
N ASN A 202 0.81 -12.93 9.22
CA ASN A 202 1.67 -12.49 8.11
C ASN A 202 1.98 -10.98 8.13
N GLY A 203 2.10 -10.39 9.32
CA GLY A 203 2.33 -8.95 9.51
C GLY A 203 1.08 -8.07 9.49
N GLU A 204 -0.11 -8.63 9.29
CA GLU A 204 -1.38 -7.92 9.44
C GLU A 204 -1.91 -8.10 10.87
N THR A 205 -1.99 -7.00 11.62
CA THR A 205 -2.46 -7.00 13.02
C THR A 205 -3.93 -6.68 13.12
N VAL A 206 -4.67 -7.51 13.84
CA VAL A 206 -6.06 -7.27 14.25
C VAL A 206 -6.13 -7.24 15.78
N ARG A 207 -6.99 -6.37 16.32
CA ARG A 207 -7.34 -6.43 17.74
C ARG A 207 -8.23 -7.64 17.98
N ALA A 208 -8.01 -8.30 19.11
CA ALA A 208 -8.75 -9.47 19.51
C ALA A 208 -9.17 -9.37 20.98
N MET A 209 -10.23 -10.09 21.31
CA MET A 209 -10.64 -10.35 22.69
C MET A 209 -10.19 -11.76 23.10
N THR A 210 -9.68 -11.92 24.32
CA THR A 210 -9.43 -13.22 24.91
C THR A 210 -10.73 -13.87 25.41
N SER A 211 -10.90 -15.16 25.14
CA SER A 211 -12.02 -15.95 25.66
C SER A 211 -11.51 -17.30 26.17
N TYR A 212 -11.43 -17.42 27.49
CA TYR A 212 -11.04 -18.65 28.18
C TYR A 212 -12.19 -19.67 28.28
N SER A 213 -13.43 -19.22 28.07
CA SER A 213 -14.66 -20.03 28.16
C SER A 213 -15.32 -20.26 26.80
N PHE A 214 -14.54 -20.23 25.72
CA PHE A 214 -15.02 -20.35 24.32
C PHE A 214 -15.95 -21.54 24.08
N PHE A 215 -15.64 -22.71 24.67
CA PHE A 215 -16.44 -23.93 24.51
C PHE A 215 -17.68 -24.00 25.43
N GLY A 216 -17.87 -23.03 26.33
CA GLY A 216 -18.99 -22.97 27.27
C GLY A 216 -19.11 -24.24 28.13
N ASN A 217 -20.24 -24.93 28.01
CA ASN A 217 -20.53 -26.18 28.75
C ASN A 217 -20.09 -27.45 28.01
N SER A 218 -19.49 -27.33 26.83
CA SER A 218 -18.98 -28.48 26.06
C SER A 218 -17.65 -28.94 26.62
N GLN A 219 -17.29 -30.20 26.34
CA GLN A 219 -15.96 -30.70 26.69
C GLN A 219 -14.89 -29.93 25.91
N THR A 220 -14.08 -29.16 26.62
CA THR A 220 -12.93 -28.45 26.05
C THR A 220 -11.92 -29.45 25.48
N PRO A 221 -11.40 -29.24 24.26
CA PRO A 221 -10.35 -30.09 23.71
C PRO A 221 -9.09 -30.06 24.59
N ALA A 222 -8.34 -31.17 24.59
CA ALA A 222 -7.11 -31.27 25.36
C ALA A 222 -6.10 -30.18 24.95
N GLY A 223 -5.48 -29.55 25.94
CA GLY A 223 -4.46 -28.52 25.74
C GLY A 223 -5.00 -27.13 25.41
N PHE A 224 -6.30 -26.91 25.25
CA PHE A 224 -6.83 -25.56 24.98
C PHE A 224 -6.46 -24.58 26.10
N GLN A 225 -5.98 -23.39 25.71
CA GLN A 225 -5.56 -22.33 26.62
C GLN A 225 -6.52 -21.14 26.53
N VAL A 226 -6.71 -20.60 25.32
CA VAL A 226 -7.46 -19.37 25.09
C VAL A 226 -7.93 -19.28 23.64
N ALA A 227 -9.10 -18.69 23.42
CA ALA A 227 -9.53 -18.25 22.09
C ALA A 227 -9.27 -16.75 21.93
N LEU A 228 -8.78 -16.34 20.77
CA LEU A 228 -8.59 -14.93 20.39
C LEU A 228 -9.62 -14.60 19.32
N LEU A 229 -10.55 -13.70 19.64
CA LEU A 229 -11.68 -13.34 18.78
C LEU A 229 -11.40 -11.99 18.15
N GLY A 230 -11.01 -11.99 16.87
CA GLY A 230 -10.64 -10.78 16.13
C GLY A 230 -11.82 -9.86 15.81
N GLU A 231 -11.55 -8.56 15.69
CA GLU A 231 -12.53 -7.55 15.24
C GLU A 231 -13.12 -7.84 13.86
N ASP A 232 -12.35 -8.50 13.01
CA ASP A 232 -12.73 -8.97 11.68
C ASP A 232 -13.54 -10.28 11.70
N ARG A 233 -13.87 -10.78 12.89
CA ARG A 233 -14.53 -12.08 13.16
C ARG A 233 -13.64 -13.30 12.89
N SER A 234 -12.34 -13.12 12.82
CA SER A 234 -11.40 -14.23 12.88
C SER A 234 -11.42 -14.89 14.26
N GLU A 235 -11.20 -16.20 14.29
CA GLU A 235 -11.15 -16.98 15.52
C GLU A 235 -9.85 -17.77 15.52
N PHE A 236 -9.03 -17.56 16.55
CA PHE A 236 -7.80 -18.29 16.76
C PHE A 236 -7.90 -19.07 18.06
N LEU A 237 -7.61 -20.37 18.02
CA LEU A 237 -7.62 -21.23 19.19
C LEU A 237 -6.20 -21.62 19.56
N VAL A 238 -5.75 -21.21 20.75
CA VAL A 238 -4.39 -21.47 21.24
C VAL A 238 -4.39 -22.71 22.13
N PHE A 239 -3.41 -23.57 21.90
CA PHE A 239 -3.25 -24.83 22.62
C PHE A 239 -1.82 -25.04 23.10
N SER A 240 -1.69 -25.74 24.22
CA SER A 240 -0.46 -26.25 24.80
C SER A 240 -0.73 -27.61 25.44
N ASP A 241 -0.09 -28.65 24.93
CA ASP A 241 -0.13 -30.01 25.48
C ASP A 241 1.28 -30.61 25.53
N GLY A 242 1.79 -30.80 26.76
CA GLY A 242 3.14 -31.28 27.01
C GLY A 242 4.20 -30.35 26.44
N ALA A 243 4.95 -30.85 25.44
CA ALA A 243 6.01 -30.09 24.77
C ALA A 243 5.54 -29.41 23.47
N ARG A 244 4.25 -29.52 23.13
CA ARG A 244 3.70 -29.01 21.87
C ARG A 244 2.78 -27.82 22.14
N ASN A 245 3.06 -26.72 21.47
CA ASN A 245 2.21 -25.54 21.44
C ASN A 245 1.78 -25.30 19.99
N TRP A 246 0.50 -25.02 19.77
CA TRP A 246 -0.03 -24.72 18.44
C TRP A 246 -1.19 -23.75 18.51
N ILE A 247 -1.46 -23.10 17.38
CA ILE A 247 -2.65 -22.28 17.16
C ILE A 247 -3.44 -22.83 15.98
N GLU A 248 -4.76 -22.81 16.08
CA GLU A 248 -5.67 -23.19 15.01
C GLU A 248 -6.36 -21.95 14.45
N LEU A 249 -6.43 -21.86 13.12
CA LEU A 249 -7.14 -20.83 12.37
C LEU A 249 -7.95 -21.50 11.26
N GLY A 250 -9.27 -21.57 11.43
CA GLY A 250 -10.13 -22.37 10.59
C GLY A 250 -9.73 -23.86 10.64
N ASP A 251 -9.57 -24.49 9.47
CA ASP A 251 -9.21 -25.92 9.37
C ASP A 251 -7.69 -26.19 9.46
N TYR A 252 -6.88 -25.17 9.76
CA TYR A 252 -5.42 -25.24 9.71
C TYR A 252 -4.77 -25.12 11.09
N THR A 253 -3.74 -25.94 11.29
CA THR A 253 -2.90 -25.95 12.49
C THR A 253 -1.52 -25.35 12.20
N TYR A 254 -1.04 -24.51 13.12
CA TYR A 254 0.25 -23.82 13.07
C TYR A 254 1.02 -24.12 14.35
N ASP A 255 2.17 -24.78 14.26
CA ASP A 255 2.98 -25.15 15.43
C ASP A 255 3.90 -23.98 15.83
N GLN A 256 4.21 -23.86 17.12
CA GLN A 256 5.18 -22.87 17.59
C GLN A 256 6.55 -23.12 16.93
N CYS A 257 7.18 -22.04 16.46
CA CYS A 257 8.40 -22.10 15.64
C CYS A 257 9.57 -21.24 16.17
N ASN A 258 9.42 -20.63 17.36
CA ASN A 258 10.48 -19.90 18.07
C ASN A 258 10.72 -20.44 19.50
#